data_AF-A0A918TVK6-F1
#
_entry.id   AF-A0A918TVK6-F1
#
_cell.length_a   1.000
_cell.length_b   1.000
_cell.length_c   1.000
_cell.angle_alpha   90.00
_cell.angle_beta   90.00
_cell.angle_gamma   90.00
#
_symmetry.space_group_name_H-M   'P 1'
#
loop_
_entity.id
_entity.type
_entity.pdbx_description
1 polymer ?
#
loop_
_entity_poly.entity_id
_entity_poly.type
_entity_poly.pdbx_seq_one_letter_code
_entity_poly.pdbx_strand_id
1 'polypeptide(L)'
;MATLVEIKKTKQVAIFLGTGYGMYQSKSESGFSVRTNSGQSHQIALSDFNGEVMWIDAKEIRVLSIDGESPASILHQAKNPPALPPTHS
;
A
#
# COMPACT_ATOMS: atom_id res chain seq x y z
N MET A 1 7.13 -11.06 -5.04
CA MET A 1 7.20 -10.05 -3.98
C MET A 1 5.87 -9.99 -3.27
N ALA A 2 5.79 -10.49 -2.05
CA ALA A 2 4.61 -10.44 -1.20
C ALA A 2 4.87 -9.46 -0.04
N THR A 3 3.95 -8.52 0.15
CA THR A 3 4.04 -7.54 1.22
C THR A 3 2.88 -7.76 2.18
N LEU A 4 3.19 -8.02 3.46
CA LEU A 4 2.19 -8.10 4.51
C LEU A 4 2.03 -6.74 5.18
N VAL A 5 0.79 -6.35 5.41
CA VAL A 5 0.44 -5.10 6.08
C VAL A 5 -0.51 -5.36 7.23
N GLU A 6 -0.47 -4.51 8.25
CA GLU A 6 -1.46 -4.39 9.31
C GLU A 6 -2.38 -3.21 9.01
N ILE A 7 -3.69 -3.43 9.07
CA ILE A 7 -4.69 -2.35 9.12
C ILE A 7 -4.68 -1.78 10.55
N LYS A 8 -4.27 -0.51 10.71
CA LYS A 8 -3.99 0.11 12.02
C LYS A 8 -5.18 0.05 12.97
N LYS A 9 -6.39 0.26 12.45
CA LYS A 9 -7.64 0.32 13.21
C LYS A 9 -8.06 -1.04 13.76
N THR A 10 -7.98 -2.09 12.96
CA THR A 10 -8.49 -3.43 13.30
C THR A 10 -7.40 -4.38 13.76
N LYS A 11 -6.12 -4.03 13.56
CA LYS A 11 -4.97 -4.93 13.74
C LYS A 11 -5.01 -6.17 12.85
N GLN A 12 -5.86 -6.17 11.83
CA GLN A 12 -5.96 -7.24 10.86
C GLN A 12 -4.74 -7.23 9.95
N VAL A 13 -4.17 -8.41 9.72
CA VAL A 13 -3.11 -8.62 8.73
C VAL A 13 -3.73 -8.90 7.37
N ALA A 14 -3.16 -8.30 6.33
CA ALA A 14 -3.60 -8.44 4.96
C ALA A 14 -2.41 -8.44 4.00
N ILE A 15 -2.63 -8.95 2.77
CA ILE A 15 -1.64 -8.92 1.68
C ILE A 15 -1.86 -7.62 0.90
N PHE A 16 -0.79 -6.86 0.68
CA PHE A 16 -0.82 -5.71 -0.21
C PHE A 16 -0.77 -6.16 -1.68
N LEU A 17 -1.72 -5.70 -2.50
CA LEU A 17 -1.83 -6.03 -3.91
C LEU A 17 -1.35 -4.90 -4.83
N GLY A 18 -1.59 -3.63 -4.45
CA GLY A 18 -1.21 -2.49 -5.27
C GLY A 18 -1.80 -1.16 -4.80
N THR A 19 -1.45 -0.09 -5.50
CA THR A 19 -1.99 1.26 -5.29
C THR A 19 -3.03 1.60 -6.36
N GLY A 20 -3.97 2.47 -6.00
CA GLY A 20 -4.94 3.03 -6.93
C GLY A 20 -5.31 4.46 -6.53
N TYR A 21 -5.80 5.23 -7.50
CA TYR A 21 -6.38 6.54 -7.26
C TYR A 21 -7.90 6.40 -7.32
N GLY A 22 -8.60 6.66 -6.22
CA GLY A 22 -10.02 6.31 -6.11
C GLY A 22 -10.88 7.36 -5.43
N MET A 23 -11.30 8.40 -6.16
CA MET A 23 -12.63 8.99 -6.00
C MET A 23 -13.05 9.71 -7.30
N TYR A 24 -13.91 9.07 -8.08
CA TYR A 24 -14.80 9.77 -9.00
C TYR A 24 -16.17 9.89 -8.32
N GLN A 25 -16.45 11.04 -7.71
CA GLN A 25 -17.79 11.37 -7.23
C GLN A 25 -18.50 12.23 -8.27
N SER A 26 -19.38 11.64 -9.09
CA SER A 26 -20.38 12.38 -9.85
C SER A 26 -21.63 12.53 -9.00
N LYS A 27 -21.73 13.64 -8.25
CA LYS A 27 -22.98 14.01 -7.60
C LYS A 27 -23.87 14.69 -8.65
N SER A 28 -24.84 13.95 -9.19
CA SER A 28 -25.91 14.51 -10.01
C SER A 28 -26.92 15.18 -9.08
N GLU A 29 -26.65 16.41 -8.66
CA GLU A 29 -27.71 17.28 -8.12
C GLU A 29 -28.44 17.90 -9.32
N SER A 30 -29.75 17.70 -9.37
CA SER A 30 -30.63 18.18 -10.43
C SER A 30 -30.36 19.64 -10.81
N GLY A 31 -29.98 19.88 -12.07
CA GLY A 31 -29.95 21.21 -12.67
C GLY A 31 -28.59 21.90 -12.68
N PHE A 32 -27.90 21.80 -13.83
CA PHE A 32 -26.97 22.80 -14.38
C PHE A 32 -25.59 23.04 -13.76
N SER A 33 -25.04 22.18 -12.91
CA SER A 33 -23.56 22.11 -12.77
C SER A 33 -23.09 20.83 -12.08
N VAL A 34 -22.37 19.98 -12.81
CA VAL A 34 -21.63 18.87 -12.22
C VAL A 34 -20.41 19.46 -11.52
N ARG A 35 -20.47 19.66 -10.20
CA ARG A 35 -19.27 19.91 -9.40
C ARG A 35 -18.55 18.58 -9.22
N THR A 36 -17.59 18.30 -10.09
CA THR A 36 -16.63 17.21 -9.90
C THR A 36 -15.69 17.58 -8.76
N ASN A 37 -15.86 16.93 -7.61
CA ASN A 37 -14.86 16.98 -6.55
C ASN A 37 -13.79 15.92 -6.85
N SER A 38 -12.72 16.32 -7.53
CA SER A 38 -11.55 15.47 -7.72
C SER A 38 -10.75 15.43 -6.42
N GLY A 39 -11.18 14.58 -5.49
CA GLY A 39 -10.37 14.26 -4.31
C GLY A 39 -9.32 13.22 -4.68
N GLN A 40 -8.04 13.55 -4.63
CA GLN A 40 -6.99 12.54 -4.69
C GLN A 40 -6.97 11.78 -3.37
N SER A 41 -7.65 10.63 -3.31
CA SER A 41 -7.46 9.68 -2.22
C SER A 41 -6.41 8.65 -2.67
N HIS A 42 -5.34 8.53 -1.89
CA HIS A 42 -4.33 7.49 -2.10
C HIS A 42 -4.90 6.18 -1.55
N GLN A 43 -5.52 5.39 -2.42
CA GLN A 43 -6.11 4.11 -2.07
C GLN A 43 -5.09 3.00 -2.32
N ILE A 44 -5.19 1.93 -1.54
CA ILE A 44 -4.44 0.70 -1.75
C ILE A 44 -5.40 -0.49 -1.76
N ALA A 45 -5.12 -1.46 -2.61
CA ALA A 45 -5.82 -2.72 -2.68
C ALA A 45 -5.14 -3.74 -1.77
N LEU A 46 -5.91 -4.36 -0.89
CA LEU A 46 -5.48 -5.41 0.01
C LEU A 46 -6.30 -6.69 -0.22
N SER A 47 -5.73 -7.84 0.09
CA SER A 47 -6.45 -9.12 0.22
C SER A 47 -6.42 -9.60 1.66
N ASP A 48 -7.55 -10.04 2.20
CA ASP A 48 -7.61 -10.70 3.50
C ASP A 48 -7.24 -12.19 3.43
N PHE A 49 -7.41 -12.90 4.55
CA PHE A 49 -7.18 -14.35 4.67
C PHE A 49 -8.13 -15.20 3.84
N ASN A 50 -9.31 -14.69 3.48
CA ASN A 50 -10.29 -15.38 2.64
C ASN A 50 -10.05 -15.12 1.14
N GLY A 51 -9.12 -14.24 0.80
CA GLY A 51 -8.90 -13.81 -0.59
C GLY A 51 -9.82 -12.67 -1.02
N GLU A 52 -10.55 -12.05 -0.09
CA GLU A 52 -11.44 -10.93 -0.40
C GLU A 52 -10.64 -9.64 -0.59
N VAL A 53 -10.94 -8.91 -1.66
CA VAL A 53 -10.25 -7.67 -2.01
C VAL A 53 -10.96 -6.47 -1.40
N MET A 54 -10.20 -5.63 -0.70
CA MET A 54 -10.69 -4.39 -0.10
C MET A 54 -9.80 -3.20 -0.46
N TRP A 55 -10.40 -2.01 -0.48
CA TRP A 55 -9.74 -0.75 -0.72
C TRP A 55 -9.69 0.08 0.56
N ILE A 56 -8.50 0.57 0.91
CA ILE A 56 -8.30 1.39 2.12
C ILE A 56 -7.37 2.56 1.82
N ASP A 57 -7.47 3.64 2.59
CA ASP A 57 -6.52 4.75 2.55
C ASP A 57 -5.13 4.26 2.97
N ALA A 58 -4.09 4.61 2.20
CA ALA A 58 -2.71 4.23 2.49
C ALA A 58 -2.24 4.64 3.89
N LYS A 59 -2.81 5.70 4.47
CA LYS A 59 -2.49 6.17 5.84
C LYS A 59 -2.99 5.22 6.92
N GLU A 60 -3.94 4.34 6.62
CA GLU A 60 -4.54 3.42 7.59
C GLU A 60 -3.78 2.10 7.74
N ILE A 61 -2.65 1.92 7.04
CA ILE A 61 -1.87 0.69 7.11
C ILE A 61 -0.44 0.88 7.62
N ARG A 62 0.16 -0.22 8.07
CA ARG A 62 1.58 -0.35 8.42
C ARG A 62 2.16 -1.58 7.74
N VAL A 63 3.31 -1.46 7.07
CA VAL A 63 4.02 -2.62 6.52
C VAL A 63 4.61 -3.45 7.65
N LEU A 64 4.35 -4.76 7.64
CA LEU A 64 4.90 -5.73 8.59
C LEU A 64 6.12 -6.45 8.02
N SER A 65 6.03 -6.90 6.77
CA SER A 65 7.11 -7.61 6.10
C SER A 65 7.04 -7.48 4.58
N ILE A 66 8.19 -7.61 3.92
CA ILE A 66 8.32 -7.73 2.46
C ILE A 66 9.15 -8.99 2.22
N ASP A 67 8.59 -9.95 1.49
CA ASP A 67 9.24 -11.25 1.20
C ASP A 67 9.78 -11.98 2.44
N GLY A 68 9.09 -11.83 3.57
CA GLY A 68 9.46 -12.45 4.86
C GLY A 68 10.45 -11.64 5.70
N GLU A 69 10.99 -10.55 5.18
CA GLU A 69 11.90 -9.68 5.92
C GLU A 69 11.21 -8.47 6.52
N SER A 70 11.67 -8.03 7.70
CA SER A 70 11.16 -6.81 8.33
C SER A 70 11.60 -5.56 7.56
N PRO A 71 10.78 -4.49 7.53
CA PRO A 71 11.19 -3.22 6.93
C PRO A 71 12.50 -2.67 7.52
N ALA A 72 12.74 -2.88 8.82
CA ALA A 72 13.96 -2.43 9.47
C ALA A 72 15.21 -3.15 8.93
N SER A 73 15.14 -4.47 8.71
CA SER A 73 16.23 -5.26 8.13
C SER A 73 16.57 -4.80 6.72
N ILE A 74 15.55 -4.65 5.88
CA ILE A 74 15.68 -4.21 4.49
C ILE A 74 16.30 -2.81 4.43
N LEU A 75 15.78 -1.88 5.23
CA LEU A 75 16.28 -0.51 5.28
C LEU A 75 17.69 -0.41 5.88
N HIS A 76 18.07 -1.30 6.79
CA HIS A 76 19.43 -1.36 7.32
C HIS A 76 20.43 -1.83 6.26
N GLN A 77 20.10 -2.89 5.50
CA GLN A 77 20.92 -3.38 4.40
C GLN A 77 21.06 -2.32 3.29
N ALA A 78 19.99 -1.63 2.95
CA ALA A 78 20.02 -0.56 1.95
C ALA A 78 20.92 0.62 2.36
N LYS A 79 21.01 0.92 3.66
CA LYS A 79 21.91 1.95 4.21
C LYS A 79 23.37 1.48 4.29
N ASN A 80 23.59 0.19 4.49
CA ASN A 80 24.90 -0.43 4.66
C ASN A 80 25.07 -1.54 3.61
N PRO A 81 25.20 -1.18 2.32
CA PRO A 81 25.31 -2.19 1.28
C PRO A 81 26.53 -3.07 1.53
N PRO A 82 26.44 -4.39 1.31
CA PRO A 82 27.58 -5.28 1.44
C PRO A 82 28.71 -4.79 0.54
N ALA A 83 29.95 -4.88 1.03
CA ALA A 83 31.12 -4.61 0.21
C ALA A 83 31.07 -5.50 -1.04
N LEU A 84 31.28 -4.90 -2.22
CA LEU A 84 31.36 -5.67 -3.45
C LEU A 84 32.43 -6.76 -3.30
N PRO A 85 32.15 -8.00 -3.76
CA PRO A 85 33.17 -9.04 -3.72
C PRO A 85 34.40 -8.56 -4.51
N PRO A 86 35.61 -8.93 -4.07
CA PRO A 86 36.82 -8.57 -4.79
C PRO A 86 36.73 -9.15 -6.21
N THR A 87 36.83 -8.28 -7.21
CA THR A 87 36.99 -8.69 -8.60
C THR A 87 38.32 -9.44 -8.70
N HIS A 88 38.27 -10.76 -8.89
CA HIS A 88 39.45 -11.51 -9.29
C HIS A 88 39.81 -11.08 -10.72
N SER A 89 40.79 -10.20 -10.83
CA SER A 89 41.48 -9.84 -12.08
C SER A 89 42.62 -10.81 -12.37
#